data_AF-A0A3D3NHB7-F1
#
_entry.id   AF-A0A3D3NHB7-F1
#
_cell.length_a   1.000
_cell.length_b   1.000
_cell.length_c   1.000
_cell.angle_alpha   90.00
_cell.angle_beta   90.00
_cell.angle_gamma   90.00
#
_symmetry.space_group_name_H-M   'P 1'
#
loop_
_entity.id
_entity.type
_entity.pdbx_description
1 polymer ?
#
loop_
_entity_poly.entity_id
_entity_poly.type
_entity_poly.pdbx_seq_one_letter_code
_entity_poly.pdbx_strand_id
1 'polypeptide(L)'
;MDAAVVTSKKTFIRVVEVWVPSNDRSTLEFSAGLYGSAKRFGATSRQMCFGLGEGLPGQAWLEGRPIVLKQFAGANFRRTQAAHAEGLTCGIALPVFAGDFLTAVLVIFCGDDEAHAGAIELWSNDPAASKDMTLDDGYYGSTADAFEFISRRTAFRQGHGLPGLAWESRLPVFQEDLGKGERFLRA
;
A
#
# COMPACT_ATOMS: atom_id res chain seq x y z
N MET A 1 -14.82 -17.22 36.09
CA MET A 1 -15.53 -16.36 35.12
C MET A 1 -14.46 -15.74 34.26
N ASP A 2 -14.42 -16.18 33.01
CA ASP A 2 -13.33 -15.96 32.05
C ASP A 2 -13.16 -14.49 31.72
N ALA A 3 -11.92 -14.02 31.84
CA ALA A 3 -11.49 -12.79 31.19
C ALA A 3 -11.50 -13.06 29.68
N ALA A 4 -12.49 -12.53 28.98
CA ALA A 4 -12.51 -12.53 27.53
C ALA A 4 -11.19 -11.92 27.03
N VAL A 5 -10.34 -12.77 26.45
CA VAL A 5 -9.17 -12.33 25.71
C VAL A 5 -9.73 -11.49 24.57
N VAL A 6 -9.57 -10.16 24.65
CA VAL A 6 -9.77 -9.29 23.50
C VAL A 6 -8.66 -9.65 22.52
N THR A 7 -8.93 -10.60 21.63
CA THR A 7 -8.08 -10.88 20.49
C THR A 7 -8.06 -9.60 19.66
N SER A 8 -6.93 -8.91 19.67
CA SER A 8 -6.67 -7.79 18.78
C SER A 8 -6.97 -8.24 17.35
N LYS A 9 -8.09 -7.78 16.77
CA LYS A 9 -8.43 -8.06 15.37
C LYS A 9 -7.26 -7.56 14.51
N LYS A 10 -6.65 -8.46 13.75
CA LYS A 10 -5.60 -8.09 12.80
C LYS A 10 -6.30 -7.48 11.59
N THR A 11 -5.85 -6.33 11.14
CA THR A 11 -6.33 -5.75 9.88
C THR A 11 -5.42 -6.20 8.75
N PHE A 12 -5.92 -6.14 7.51
CA PHE A 12 -5.11 -6.40 6.33
C PHE A 12 -3.87 -5.48 6.29
N ILE A 13 -4.08 -4.17 6.46
CA ILE A 13 -3.00 -3.20 6.69
C ILE A 13 -2.47 -3.39 8.11
N ARG A 14 -1.18 -3.70 8.28
CA ARG A 14 -0.57 -4.02 9.58
C ARG A 14 0.44 -2.98 10.04
N VAL A 15 1.17 -2.39 9.10
CA VAL A 15 2.20 -1.39 9.38
C VAL A 15 2.08 -0.24 8.40
N VAL A 16 2.28 0.97 8.90
CA VAL A 16 2.41 2.19 8.09
C VAL A 16 3.67 2.92 8.53
N GLU A 17 4.48 3.38 7.58
CA GLU A 17 5.71 4.14 7.81
C GLU A 17 5.69 5.41 6.95
N VAL A 18 6.24 6.49 7.50
CA VAL A 18 6.47 7.75 6.79
C VAL A 18 7.98 7.98 6.76
N TRP A 19 8.50 8.09 5.56
CA TRP A 19 9.90 8.37 5.28
C TRP A 19 10.00 9.75 4.65
N VAL A 20 10.91 10.60 5.12
CA VAL A 20 11.07 11.97 4.60
C VAL A 20 12.48 12.17 4.07
N PRO A 21 12.70 13.04 3.07
CA PRO A 21 14.05 13.41 2.68
C PRO A 21 14.84 13.97 3.86
N SER A 22 16.08 13.52 4.01
CA SER A 22 17.11 14.14 4.84
C SER A 22 17.31 15.61 4.45
N ASN A 23 17.97 16.38 5.31
CA ASN A 23 18.20 17.82 5.08
C ASN A 23 19.00 18.10 3.80
N ASP A 24 19.96 17.24 3.44
CA ASP A 24 20.71 17.33 2.19
C ASP A 24 20.01 16.65 0.99
N ARG A 25 18.85 16.02 1.24
CA ARG A 25 18.01 15.30 0.28
C ARG A 25 18.74 14.15 -0.43
N SER A 26 19.79 13.59 0.17
CA SER A 26 20.53 12.45 -0.38
C SER A 26 19.87 11.09 -0.06
N THR A 27 19.16 11.04 1.06
CA THR A 27 18.51 9.82 1.58
C THR A 27 17.13 10.12 2.15
N LEU A 28 16.33 9.07 2.31
CA LEU A 28 15.10 9.06 3.08
C LEU A 28 15.39 8.58 4.51
N GLU A 29 14.90 9.32 5.49
CA GLU A 29 15.00 9.05 6.92
C GLU A 29 13.64 8.72 7.52
N PHE A 30 13.65 7.89 8.57
CA PHE A 30 12.42 7.54 9.28
C PHE A 30 11.83 8.76 9.99
N SER A 31 10.56 9.08 9.72
CA SER A 31 9.84 10.17 10.39
C SER A 31 8.82 9.63 11.40
N ALA A 32 7.90 8.77 10.95
CA ALA A 32 6.82 8.27 11.77
C ALA A 32 6.41 6.84 11.36
N GLY A 33 5.70 6.13 12.24
CA GLY A 33 5.14 4.84 11.87
C GLY A 33 4.20 4.25 12.91
N LEU A 34 3.22 3.49 12.42
CA LEU A 34 2.25 2.71 13.16
C LEU A 34 2.53 1.23 12.92
N TYR A 35 2.78 0.47 13.99
CA TYR A 35 3.27 -0.90 13.88
C TYR A 35 2.33 -1.96 14.45
N GLY A 36 1.26 -1.58 15.16
CA GLY A 36 0.42 -2.53 15.87
C GLY A 36 1.25 -3.49 16.74
N SER A 37 1.13 -4.79 16.50
CA SER A 37 1.93 -5.82 17.19
C SER A 37 3.37 -5.96 16.67
N ALA A 38 3.69 -5.44 15.48
CA ALA A 38 4.96 -5.60 14.78
C ALA A 38 6.10 -4.72 15.34
N LYS A 39 6.29 -4.74 16.66
CA LYS A 39 7.23 -3.85 17.37
C LYS A 39 8.68 -4.10 16.98
N ARG A 40 9.07 -5.35 16.73
CA ARG A 40 10.45 -5.70 16.34
C ARG A 40 10.78 -5.18 14.95
N PHE A 41 9.86 -5.39 14.00
CA PHE A 41 9.97 -4.79 12.67
C PHE A 41 10.14 -3.27 12.76
N GLY A 42 9.32 -2.60 13.57
CA GLY A 42 9.45 -1.15 13.76
C GLY A 42 10.73 -0.69 14.43
N ALA A 43 11.30 -1.47 15.36
CA ALA A 43 12.61 -1.16 15.93
C ALA A 43 13.71 -1.21 14.86
N THR A 44 13.66 -2.22 13.98
CA THR A 44 14.58 -2.33 12.84
C THR A 44 14.39 -1.18 11.85
N SER A 45 13.15 -0.83 11.51
CA SER A 45 12.85 0.27 10.58
C SER A 45 13.43 1.60 11.04
N ARG A 46 13.29 1.97 12.32
CA ARG A 46 13.77 3.26 12.85
C ARG A 46 15.28 3.47 12.73
N GLN A 47 16.05 2.41 12.50
CA GLN A 47 17.51 2.47 12.35
C GLN A 47 17.94 2.54 10.88
N MET A 48 17.00 2.56 9.94
CA MET A 48 17.29 2.56 8.51
C MET A 48 17.22 3.95 7.90
N CYS A 49 17.94 4.11 6.80
CA CYS A 49 17.76 5.15 5.80
C CYS A 49 17.80 4.49 4.42
N PHE A 50 17.29 5.18 3.40
CA PHE A 50 17.24 4.66 2.02
C PHE A 50 17.70 5.72 1.02
N GLY A 51 18.70 5.41 0.20
CA GLY A 51 19.05 6.24 -0.95
C GLY A 51 18.02 6.16 -2.08
N LEU A 52 18.20 7.01 -3.10
CA LEU A 52 17.42 6.93 -4.34
C LEU A 52 17.57 5.54 -4.99
N GLY A 53 16.45 4.88 -5.29
CA GLY A 53 16.43 3.51 -5.81
C GLY A 53 16.75 2.43 -4.76
N GLU A 54 16.94 2.77 -3.50
CA GLU A 54 17.26 1.78 -2.47
C GLU A 54 16.02 1.36 -1.68
N GLY A 55 15.78 0.05 -1.56
CA GLY A 55 14.61 -0.42 -0.84
C GLY A 55 13.29 -0.05 -1.55
N LEU A 56 12.18 -0.47 -0.97
CA LEU A 56 10.86 -0.08 -1.46
C LEU A 56 10.63 1.45 -1.47
N PRO A 57 10.94 2.22 -0.41
CA PRO A 57 10.70 3.67 -0.43
C PRO A 57 11.63 4.43 -1.40
N GLY A 58 12.90 4.04 -1.51
CA GLY A 58 13.83 4.66 -2.45
C GLY A 58 13.49 4.35 -3.92
N GLN A 59 12.95 3.16 -4.20
CA GLN A 59 12.43 2.81 -5.54
C GLN A 59 11.23 3.69 -5.92
N ALA A 60 10.27 3.89 -5.01
CA ALA A 60 9.16 4.82 -5.26
C ALA A 60 9.62 6.27 -5.46
N TRP A 61 10.67 6.70 -4.75
CA TRP A 61 11.30 7.99 -4.99
C TRP A 61 11.93 8.07 -6.39
N LEU A 62 12.69 7.05 -6.81
CA LEU A 62 13.33 7.01 -8.13
C LEU A 62 12.30 7.04 -9.28
N GLU A 63 11.25 6.24 -9.17
CA GLU A 63 10.24 6.09 -10.21
C GLU A 63 9.21 7.24 -10.24
N GLY A 64 9.14 8.05 -9.17
CA GLY A 64 8.20 9.16 -9.07
C GLY A 64 6.72 8.73 -9.05
N ARG A 65 6.44 7.46 -8.77
CA ARG A 65 5.09 6.88 -8.75
C ARG A 65 4.95 5.80 -7.69
N PRO A 66 3.72 5.40 -7.32
CA PRO A 66 3.51 4.34 -6.36
C PRO A 66 4.09 3.01 -6.85
N ILE A 67 4.66 2.21 -5.95
CA ILE A 67 5.25 0.90 -6.24
C ILE A 67 4.61 -0.15 -5.34
N VAL A 68 4.07 -1.21 -5.94
CA VAL A 68 3.54 -2.39 -5.23
C VAL A 68 4.60 -3.48 -5.17
N LEU A 69 4.89 -3.95 -3.97
CA LEU A 69 5.77 -5.07 -3.70
C LEU A 69 4.96 -6.27 -3.24
N LYS A 70 4.71 -7.21 -4.15
CA LYS A 70 3.83 -8.37 -3.93
C LYS A 70 4.45 -9.47 -3.08
N GLN A 71 5.78 -9.49 -2.99
CA GLN A 71 6.53 -10.42 -2.15
C GLN A 71 7.88 -9.80 -1.75
N PHE A 72 8.41 -10.18 -0.59
CA PHE A 72 9.69 -9.66 -0.10
C PHE A 72 10.90 -10.46 -0.59
N ALA A 73 10.75 -11.77 -0.78
CA ALA A 73 11.82 -12.62 -1.27
C ALA A 73 12.21 -12.26 -2.72
N GLY A 74 13.51 -12.14 -2.98
CA GLY A 74 14.04 -11.78 -4.30
C GLY A 74 13.90 -10.31 -4.68
N ALA A 75 13.23 -9.50 -3.86
CA ALA A 75 13.17 -8.05 -4.04
C ALA A 75 14.36 -7.34 -3.38
N ASN A 76 14.63 -6.10 -3.76
CA ASN A 76 15.55 -5.21 -3.04
C ASN A 76 14.93 -4.76 -1.71
N PHE A 77 14.64 -5.69 -0.80
CA PHE A 77 13.99 -5.44 0.48
C PHE A 77 14.85 -5.97 1.63
N ARG A 78 15.47 -5.06 2.38
CA ARG A 78 16.45 -5.41 3.42
C ARG A 78 15.85 -6.03 4.70
N ARG A 79 14.53 -6.00 4.85
CA ARG A 79 13.82 -6.40 6.07
C ARG A 79 13.01 -7.70 5.93
N THR A 80 13.29 -8.52 4.91
CA THR A 80 12.49 -9.71 4.56
C THR A 80 12.22 -10.63 5.75
N GLN A 81 13.26 -11.04 6.49
CA GLN A 81 13.10 -11.95 7.63
C GLN A 81 12.26 -11.33 8.76
N ALA A 82 12.50 -10.06 9.09
CA ALA A 82 11.75 -9.35 10.12
C ALA A 82 10.28 -9.15 9.71
N ALA A 83 10.02 -8.88 8.42
CA ALA A 83 8.67 -8.73 7.90
C ALA A 83 7.87 -10.04 7.97
N HIS A 84 8.49 -11.15 7.55
CA HIS A 84 7.85 -12.46 7.61
C HIS A 84 7.57 -12.92 9.04
N ALA A 85 8.45 -12.61 10.00
CA ALA A 85 8.24 -12.93 11.41
C ALA A 85 6.98 -12.23 11.99
N GLU A 86 6.55 -11.11 11.40
CA GLU A 86 5.35 -10.37 11.79
C GLU A 86 4.13 -10.69 10.90
N GLY A 87 4.28 -11.66 9.98
CA GLY A 87 3.23 -12.09 9.06
C GLY A 87 2.89 -11.04 8.00
N LEU A 88 3.84 -10.17 7.64
CA LEU A 88 3.68 -9.28 6.49
C LEU A 88 3.90 -10.08 5.20
N THR A 89 3.13 -9.78 4.16
CA THR A 89 3.15 -10.49 2.88
C THR A 89 3.43 -9.58 1.69
N CYS A 90 3.03 -8.32 1.77
CA CYS A 90 3.27 -7.33 0.71
C CYS A 90 3.48 -5.92 1.28
N GLY A 91 3.90 -5.00 0.42
CA GLY A 91 3.98 -3.58 0.75
C GLY A 91 3.66 -2.69 -0.45
N ILE A 92 3.23 -1.46 -0.19
CA ILE A 92 3.13 -0.40 -1.19
C ILE A 92 3.94 0.80 -0.69
N ALA A 93 4.66 1.47 -1.59
CA ALA A 93 5.23 2.79 -1.34
C ALA A 93 4.52 3.81 -2.21
N LEU A 94 4.00 4.86 -1.58
CA LEU A 94 3.34 6.00 -2.21
C LEU A 94 4.23 7.24 -2.00
N PRO A 95 4.92 7.73 -3.05
CA PRO A 95 5.69 8.95 -2.95
C PRO A 95 4.73 10.16 -3.00
N VAL A 96 4.97 11.14 -2.14
CA VAL A 96 4.19 12.37 -2.02
C VAL A 96 5.06 13.53 -2.47
N PHE A 97 4.53 14.33 -3.39
CA PHE A 97 5.25 15.44 -4.01
C PHE A 97 4.52 16.76 -3.83
N ALA A 98 5.30 17.85 -3.73
CA ALA A 98 4.85 19.21 -3.93
C ALA A 98 5.55 19.75 -5.19
N GLY A 99 4.85 19.74 -6.33
CA GLY A 99 5.51 19.92 -7.64
C GLY A 99 6.50 18.78 -7.89
N ASP A 100 7.75 19.12 -8.22
CA ASP A 100 8.82 18.13 -8.43
C ASP A 100 9.55 17.74 -7.13
N PHE A 101 9.17 18.33 -6.00
CA PHE A 101 9.83 18.10 -4.72
C PHE A 101 9.16 16.97 -3.95
N LEU A 102 9.87 15.84 -3.79
CA LEU A 102 9.45 14.79 -2.86
C LEU A 102 9.40 15.37 -1.44
N THR A 103 8.27 15.19 -0.76
CA THR A 103 8.05 15.60 0.63
C THR A 103 8.04 14.42 1.59
N ALA A 104 7.52 13.27 1.16
CA ALA A 104 7.54 12.02 1.91
C ALA A 104 7.35 10.80 1.00
N VAL A 105 7.65 9.63 1.53
CA VAL A 105 7.17 8.34 1.01
C VAL A 105 6.40 7.64 2.12
N LEU A 106 5.11 7.41 1.88
CA LEU A 106 4.25 6.60 2.73
C LEU A 106 4.43 5.14 2.34
N VAL A 107 4.82 4.28 3.28
CA VAL A 107 4.93 2.85 3.05
C VAL A 107 3.88 2.13 3.88
N ILE A 108 3.05 1.31 3.24
CA ILE A 108 2.02 0.51 3.90
C ILE A 108 2.39 -0.96 3.70
N PHE A 109 2.54 -1.71 4.77
CA PHE A 109 2.70 -3.15 4.71
C PHE A 109 1.42 -3.85 5.12
N CYS A 110 1.04 -4.84 4.32
CA CYS A 110 -0.12 -5.67 4.57
C CYS A 110 0.32 -7.09 4.92
N GLY A 111 -0.57 -7.82 5.58
CA GLY A 111 -0.38 -9.24 5.83
C GLY A 111 -1.66 -10.00 5.54
N ASP A 112 -1.51 -11.01 4.69
CA ASP A 112 -2.55 -11.94 4.30
C ASP A 112 -2.51 -13.18 5.20
N ASP A 113 -3.67 -13.56 5.72
CA ASP A 113 -3.90 -14.86 6.37
C ASP A 113 -5.37 -15.27 6.14
N GLU A 114 -5.71 -16.53 6.41
CA GLU A 114 -7.03 -17.11 6.11
C GLU A 114 -8.21 -16.30 6.67
N ALA A 115 -8.01 -15.55 7.75
CA ALA A 115 -9.06 -14.75 8.39
C ALA A 115 -9.07 -13.28 7.95
N HIS A 116 -8.01 -12.80 7.29
CA HIS A 116 -7.81 -11.37 6.98
C HIS A 116 -7.34 -11.15 5.54
N ALA A 117 -7.99 -11.83 4.60
CA ALA A 117 -7.76 -11.61 3.18
C ALA A 117 -8.10 -10.17 2.78
N GLY A 118 -7.24 -9.58 1.97
CA GLY A 118 -7.42 -8.24 1.45
C GLY A 118 -6.68 -8.04 0.14
N ALA A 119 -6.96 -6.91 -0.50
CA ALA A 119 -6.29 -6.50 -1.71
C ALA A 119 -5.83 -5.05 -1.58
N ILE A 120 -4.75 -4.73 -2.30
CA ILE A 120 -4.33 -3.36 -2.55
C ILE A 120 -4.06 -3.22 -4.03
N GLU A 121 -4.62 -2.17 -4.62
CA GLU A 121 -4.64 -1.96 -6.06
C GLU A 121 -4.02 -0.62 -6.40
N LEU A 122 -3.23 -0.59 -7.48
CA LEU A 122 -2.74 0.62 -8.11
C LEU A 122 -3.49 0.79 -9.43
N TRP A 123 -4.19 1.90 -9.54
CA TRP A 123 -4.93 2.29 -10.74
C TRP A 123 -4.23 3.46 -11.42
N SER A 124 -4.14 3.42 -12.74
CA SER A 124 -3.52 4.49 -13.52
C SER A 124 -4.37 4.85 -14.74
N ASN A 125 -4.23 6.09 -15.19
CA ASN A 125 -4.75 6.53 -16.47
C ASN A 125 -3.62 7.19 -17.25
N ASP A 126 -3.44 6.78 -18.49
CA ASP A 126 -2.76 7.57 -19.51
C ASP A 126 -3.83 8.31 -20.33
N PRO A 127 -3.97 9.63 -20.17
CA PRO A 127 -4.97 10.42 -20.89
C PRO A 127 -4.80 10.38 -22.42
N ALA A 128 -3.59 10.08 -22.92
CA ALA A 128 -3.34 9.94 -24.34
C ALA A 128 -3.88 8.61 -24.88
N ALA A 129 -3.94 7.57 -24.04
CA ALA A 129 -4.40 6.24 -24.43
C ALA A 129 -5.91 6.03 -24.21
N SER A 130 -6.46 6.54 -23.11
CA SER A 130 -7.87 6.33 -22.74
C SER A 130 -8.41 7.44 -21.85
N LYS A 131 -9.74 7.61 -21.87
CA LYS A 131 -10.46 8.45 -20.89
C LYS A 131 -10.77 7.71 -19.58
N ASP A 132 -10.49 6.41 -19.54
CA ASP A 132 -10.74 5.54 -18.39
C ASP A 132 -9.43 5.11 -17.77
N MET A 133 -9.42 4.95 -16.44
CA MET A 133 -8.31 4.32 -15.74
C MET A 133 -8.46 2.80 -15.78
N THR A 134 -7.33 2.11 -15.76
CA THR A 134 -7.24 0.65 -15.69
C THR A 134 -6.33 0.24 -14.54
N LEU A 135 -6.40 -1.03 -14.14
CA LEU A 135 -5.51 -1.58 -13.12
C LEU A 135 -4.07 -1.62 -13.66
N ASP A 136 -3.17 -0.88 -13.02
CA ASP A 136 -1.73 -0.88 -13.32
C ASP A 136 -1.04 -2.04 -12.62
N ASP A 137 -1.29 -2.16 -11.31
CA ASP A 137 -0.76 -3.24 -10.49
C ASP A 137 -1.64 -3.53 -9.27
N GLY A 138 -1.35 -4.60 -8.54
CA GLY A 138 -2.01 -4.91 -7.29
C GLY A 138 -1.52 -6.18 -6.64
N TYR A 139 -1.75 -6.26 -5.33
CA TYR A 139 -1.60 -7.48 -4.56
C TYR A 139 -2.99 -7.93 -4.11
N TYR A 140 -3.24 -9.23 -4.29
CA TYR A 140 -4.47 -9.90 -3.90
C TYR A 140 -4.07 -11.05 -2.98
N GLY A 141 -4.68 -11.09 -1.80
CA GLY A 141 -4.47 -12.18 -0.85
C GLY A 141 -4.88 -13.54 -1.42
N SER A 142 -4.48 -14.61 -0.74
CA SER A 142 -4.62 -16.00 -1.15
C SER A 142 -6.05 -16.48 -1.44
N THR A 143 -7.08 -15.75 -0.99
CA THR A 143 -8.49 -16.10 -1.22
C THR A 143 -9.22 -15.16 -2.18
N ALA A 144 -8.49 -14.32 -2.94
CA ALA A 144 -9.07 -13.23 -3.72
C ALA A 144 -8.98 -13.39 -5.25
N ASP A 145 -8.79 -14.61 -5.78
CA ASP A 145 -8.62 -14.87 -7.23
C ASP A 145 -9.76 -14.34 -8.10
N ALA A 146 -11.02 -14.55 -7.68
CA ALA A 146 -12.18 -14.04 -8.40
C ALA A 146 -12.21 -12.51 -8.43
N PHE A 147 -11.87 -11.89 -7.30
CA PHE A 147 -11.78 -10.43 -7.19
C PHE A 147 -10.65 -9.86 -8.05
N GLU A 148 -9.49 -10.50 -8.07
CA GLU A 148 -8.37 -10.16 -8.96
C GLU A 148 -8.79 -10.26 -10.43
N PHE A 149 -9.46 -11.35 -10.81
CA PHE A 149 -9.89 -11.59 -12.18
C PHE A 149 -10.82 -10.48 -12.71
N ILE A 150 -11.78 -10.05 -11.89
CA ILE A 150 -12.71 -8.96 -12.21
C ILE A 150 -11.98 -7.63 -12.28
N SER A 151 -11.12 -7.36 -11.29
CA SER A 151 -10.36 -6.11 -11.18
C SER A 151 -9.46 -5.88 -12.40
N ARG A 152 -8.78 -6.92 -12.88
CA ARG A 152 -7.96 -6.87 -14.10
C ARG A 152 -8.73 -6.56 -15.39
N ARG A 153 -10.06 -6.71 -15.38
CA ARG A 153 -10.95 -6.48 -16.54
C ARG A 153 -11.85 -5.26 -16.36
N THR A 154 -11.71 -4.55 -15.25
CA THR A 154 -12.52 -3.38 -14.96
C THR A 154 -11.78 -2.13 -15.39
N ALA A 155 -12.53 -1.16 -15.90
CA ALA A 155 -12.06 0.19 -16.15
C ALA A 155 -13.02 1.17 -15.47
N PHE A 156 -12.48 2.30 -14.99
CA PHE A 156 -13.27 3.33 -14.34
C PHE A 156 -13.17 4.65 -15.09
N ARG A 157 -14.33 5.24 -15.42
CA ARG A 157 -14.42 6.64 -15.81
C ARG A 157 -14.25 7.51 -14.56
N GLN A 158 -13.67 8.69 -14.73
CA GLN A 158 -13.69 9.72 -13.70
C GLN A 158 -15.12 9.92 -13.14
N GLY A 159 -15.24 10.02 -11.82
CA GLY A 159 -16.51 10.12 -11.08
C GLY A 159 -17.28 8.80 -10.88
N HIS A 160 -16.83 7.68 -11.45
CA HIS A 160 -17.56 6.40 -11.41
C HIS A 160 -16.79 5.31 -10.65
N GLY A 161 -17.46 4.67 -9.70
CA GLY A 161 -16.82 3.72 -8.77
C GLY A 161 -15.81 4.41 -7.84
N LEU A 162 -15.29 3.68 -6.85
CA LEU A 162 -14.38 4.26 -5.86
C LEU A 162 -13.10 4.86 -6.48
N PRO A 163 -12.38 4.18 -7.40
CA PRO A 163 -11.21 4.77 -8.05
C PRO A 163 -11.56 6.01 -8.88
N GLY A 164 -12.69 6.00 -9.59
CA GLY A 164 -13.14 7.16 -10.38
C GLY A 164 -13.51 8.36 -9.52
N LEU A 165 -14.14 8.15 -8.35
CA LEU A 165 -14.46 9.22 -7.39
C LEU A 165 -13.20 9.84 -6.78
N ALA A 166 -12.21 9.02 -6.41
CA ALA A 166 -10.92 9.53 -5.94
C ALA A 166 -10.20 10.34 -7.02
N TRP A 167 -10.29 9.90 -8.28
CA TRP A 167 -9.74 10.61 -9.42
C TRP A 167 -10.42 11.95 -9.70
N GLU A 168 -11.75 12.01 -9.61
CA GLU A 168 -12.50 13.25 -9.79
C GLU A 168 -12.20 14.28 -8.71
N SER A 169 -12.32 13.85 -7.45
CA SER A 169 -12.18 14.74 -6.30
C SER A 169 -10.74 15.14 -6.02
N ARG A 170 -9.75 14.36 -6.49
CA ARG A 170 -8.34 14.45 -6.09
C ARG A 170 -8.14 14.38 -4.57
N LEU A 171 -9.05 13.67 -3.89
CA LEU A 171 -9.05 13.48 -2.46
C LEU A 171 -9.15 11.99 -2.13
N PRO A 172 -8.67 11.56 -0.96
CA PRO A 172 -8.96 10.22 -0.46
C PRO A 172 -10.47 10.02 -0.34
N VAL A 173 -10.96 8.89 -0.87
CA VAL A 173 -12.36 8.48 -0.75
C VAL A 173 -12.40 7.21 0.09
N PHE A 174 -13.29 7.20 1.07
CA PHE A 174 -13.53 6.05 1.94
C PHE A 174 -14.99 5.63 1.81
N GLN A 175 -15.22 4.32 1.76
CA GLN A 175 -16.56 3.73 1.76
C GLN A 175 -16.59 2.56 2.73
N GLU A 176 -17.57 2.60 3.63
CA GLU A 176 -17.87 1.51 4.55
C GLU A 176 -18.65 0.41 3.83
N ASP A 177 -18.52 -0.84 4.28
CA ASP A 177 -19.31 -1.99 3.86
C ASP A 177 -19.43 -2.19 2.33
N LEU A 178 -18.29 -2.44 1.67
CA LEU A 178 -18.19 -2.62 0.21
C LEU A 178 -19.17 -3.67 -0.35
N GLY A 179 -19.50 -4.72 0.40
CA GLY A 179 -20.41 -5.79 -0.03
C GLY A 179 -21.91 -5.46 0.00
N LYS A 180 -22.33 -4.32 0.58
CA LYS A 180 -23.75 -3.90 0.65
C LYS A 180 -24.08 -2.67 -0.19
N GLY A 181 -23.08 -1.96 -0.71
CA GLY A 181 -23.31 -0.77 -1.51
C GLY A 181 -23.63 -1.13 -2.96
N GLU A 182 -24.76 -0.66 -3.49
CA GLU A 182 -25.12 -0.72 -4.93
C GLU A 182 -24.05 -0.08 -5.87
N ARG A 183 -23.03 0.58 -5.30
CA ARG A 183 -21.95 1.30 -6.00
C ARG A 183 -20.63 0.53 -6.08
N PHE A 184 -20.47 -0.60 -5.39
CA PHE A 184 -19.26 -1.40 -5.53
C PHE A 184 -19.42 -2.34 -6.73
N LEU A 185 -18.94 -1.87 -7.89
CA LEU A 185 -19.09 -2.51 -9.19
C LEU A 185 -18.39 -3.89 -9.31
N ARG A 186 -17.73 -4.37 -8.25
CA ARG A 186 -16.87 -5.56 -8.24
C ARG A 186 -17.03 -6.46 -7.00
N ALA A 187 -18.18 -6.40 -6.30
CA ALA A 187 -18.50 -7.28 -5.15
C ALA A 187 -19.09 -8.61 -5.63
#